data_AF-A0A3N5J8K7-F1
#
_entry.id   AF-A0A3N5J8K7-F1
#
_cell.length_a   1.000
_cell.length_b   1.000
_cell.length_c   1.000
_cell.angle_alpha   90.00
_cell.angle_beta   90.00
_cell.angle_gamma   90.00
#
_symmetry.space_group_name_H-M   'P 1'
#
loop_
_entity.id
_entity.type
_entity.pdbx_description
1 polymer ?
#
loop_
_entity_poly.entity_id
_entity_poly.type
_entity_poly.pdbx_seq_one_letter_code
_entity_poly.pdbx_strand_id
1 'polypeptide(L)'
;MPKTKRGKNRSRMNAFKHGLRATDELFLAHLKPSERETFRAFRESLHAEYDPLTDHEKLLVDHIAIQHFRLYRLYRLEYQSTNRSTRASHIRESIIPHLDRFSRYDSRIGRQLRVLHNRLNSLYVSRKNYSLNTFLVKE
;
A
#
# COMPACT_ATOMS: atom_id res chain seq x y z
N MET A 1 -12.16 -19.24 -15.71
CA MET A 1 -11.29 -18.10 -16.09
C MET A 1 -11.85 -17.43 -17.35
N PRO A 2 -11.94 -16.09 -17.44
CA PRO A 2 -12.51 -15.43 -18.63
C PRO A 2 -11.53 -15.53 -19.81
N LYS A 3 -12.00 -16.03 -20.96
CA LYS A 3 -11.18 -16.29 -22.16
C LYS A 3 -10.98 -15.09 -23.10
N THR A 4 -11.45 -13.89 -22.74
CA THR A 4 -11.35 -12.69 -23.60
C THR A 4 -10.63 -11.53 -22.90
N LYS A 5 -9.87 -10.72 -23.66
CA LYS A 5 -9.18 -9.51 -23.15
C LYS A 5 -10.14 -8.56 -22.42
N ARG A 6 -11.35 -8.39 -22.95
CA ARG A 6 -12.44 -7.58 -22.38
C ARG A 6 -12.98 -8.18 -21.07
N GLY A 7 -13.09 -9.52 -20.99
CA GLY A 7 -13.47 -10.24 -19.77
C GLY A 7 -12.41 -10.17 -18.65
N LYS A 8 -11.12 -10.20 -19.01
CA LYS A 8 -10.00 -9.97 -18.05
C LYS A 8 -10.04 -8.56 -17.45
N ASN A 9 -10.28 -7.52 -18.24
CA ASN A 9 -10.37 -6.14 -17.73
C ASN A 9 -11.58 -5.96 -16.80
N ARG A 10 -12.75 -6.50 -17.16
CA ARG A 10 -13.96 -6.42 -16.32
C ARG A 10 -13.79 -7.20 -15.00
N SER A 11 -13.16 -8.38 -15.05
CA SER A 11 -12.83 -9.14 -13.84
C SER A 11 -11.76 -8.45 -12.97
N ARG A 12 -10.81 -7.73 -13.57
CA ARG A 12 -9.85 -6.86 -12.88
C ARG A 12 -10.56 -5.75 -12.11
N MET A 13 -11.53 -5.08 -12.74
CA MET A 13 -12.32 -4.02 -12.09
C MET A 13 -13.25 -4.54 -10.98
N ASN A 14 -13.73 -5.78 -11.04
CA ASN A 14 -14.57 -6.35 -9.99
C ASN A 14 -13.76 -6.75 -8.74
N ALA A 15 -12.57 -7.32 -8.92
CA ALA A 15 -11.63 -7.55 -7.81
C ALA A 15 -11.13 -6.22 -7.20
N PHE A 16 -11.05 -5.18 -8.02
CA PHE A 16 -10.82 -3.81 -7.58
C PHE A 16 -12.01 -3.36 -6.71
N LYS A 17 -13.24 -3.21 -7.24
CA LYS A 17 -14.42 -2.72 -6.49
C LYS A 17 -14.65 -3.34 -5.11
N HIS A 18 -14.53 -4.66 -4.97
CA HIS A 18 -14.78 -5.34 -3.69
C HIS A 18 -13.57 -5.33 -2.73
N GLY A 19 -12.34 -5.12 -3.21
CA GLY A 19 -11.14 -4.98 -2.36
C GLY A 19 -10.87 -3.55 -1.90
N LEU A 20 -11.40 -2.55 -2.60
CA LEU A 20 -11.03 -1.14 -2.46
C LEU A 20 -11.60 -0.39 -1.27
N ARG A 21 -12.86 -0.63 -0.90
CA ARG A 21 -13.50 0.13 0.20
C ARG A 21 -13.40 -0.59 1.54
N ALA A 22 -13.36 -1.92 1.52
CA ALA A 22 -13.29 -2.73 2.73
C ALA A 22 -11.91 -2.66 3.42
N THR A 23 -10.85 -2.32 2.70
CA THR A 23 -9.48 -2.35 3.26
C THR A 23 -9.16 -1.07 4.05
N ASP A 24 -9.60 0.09 3.57
CA ASP A 24 -9.35 1.39 4.22
C ASP A 24 -10.13 1.52 5.53
N GLU A 25 -11.44 1.27 5.53
CA GLU A 25 -12.27 1.40 6.73
C GLU A 25 -11.86 0.42 7.82
N LEU A 26 -11.62 -0.85 7.46
CA LEU A 26 -11.15 -1.85 8.42
C LEU A 26 -9.77 -1.50 8.98
N PHE A 27 -8.85 -1.01 8.14
CA PHE A 27 -7.53 -0.58 8.59
C PHE A 27 -7.62 0.63 9.54
N LEU A 28 -8.39 1.64 9.17
CA LEU A 28 -8.60 2.87 9.97
C LEU A 28 -9.29 2.59 11.31
N ALA A 29 -10.20 1.60 11.36
CA ALA A 29 -10.88 1.18 12.58
C ALA A 29 -9.90 0.67 13.67
N HIS A 30 -8.75 0.12 13.25
CA HIS A 30 -7.73 -0.40 14.16
C HIS A 30 -6.66 0.64 14.55
N LEU A 31 -6.78 1.90 14.11
CA LEU A 31 -5.84 2.97 14.44
C LEU A 31 -6.35 3.83 15.60
N LYS A 32 -5.43 4.24 16.48
CA LYS A 32 -5.70 5.27 17.49
C LYS A 32 -5.99 6.62 16.82
N PRO A 33 -6.71 7.56 17.48
CA PRO A 33 -7.00 8.87 16.91
C PRO A 33 -5.75 9.62 16.39
N SER A 34 -4.65 9.61 17.15
CA SER A 34 -3.39 10.23 16.74
C SER A 34 -2.75 9.53 15.53
N GLU A 35 -2.81 8.19 15.47
CA GLU A 35 -2.30 7.42 14.32
C GLU A 35 -3.14 7.66 13.06
N ARG A 36 -4.45 7.89 13.20
CA ARG A 36 -5.33 8.25 12.08
C ARG A 36 -4.94 9.59 11.47
N GLU A 37 -4.60 10.57 12.31
CA GLU A 37 -4.16 11.88 11.85
C GLU A 37 -2.82 11.78 11.10
N THR A 38 -1.85 11.06 11.68
CA THR A 38 -0.57 10.80 11.01
C THR A 38 -0.77 10.06 9.68
N PHE A 39 -1.67 9.09 9.64
CA PHE A 39 -1.98 8.37 8.40
C PHE A 39 -2.64 9.27 7.35
N ARG A 40 -3.57 10.16 7.75
CA ARG A 40 -4.20 11.11 6.84
C ARG A 40 -3.19 12.05 6.20
N ALA A 41 -2.33 12.68 7.01
CA ALA A 41 -1.28 13.57 6.51
C ALA A 41 -0.32 12.84 5.55
N PHE A 42 0.07 11.61 5.88
CA PHE A 42 0.93 10.80 5.02
C PHE A 42 0.26 10.36 3.72
N ARG A 43 -1.03 10.02 3.78
CA ARG A 43 -1.83 9.72 2.59
C ARG A 43 -1.93 10.95 1.69
N GLU A 44 -2.22 12.11 2.25
CA GLU A 44 -2.30 13.38 1.51
C GLU A 44 -0.97 13.73 0.84
N SER A 45 0.16 13.56 1.54
CA SER A 45 1.47 13.78 0.92
C SER A 45 1.73 12.85 -0.27
N LEU A 46 1.30 11.59 -0.20
CA LEU A 46 1.42 10.66 -1.32
C LEU A 46 0.49 11.04 -2.48
N HIS A 47 -0.72 11.53 -2.21
CA HIS A 47 -1.60 12.04 -3.27
C HIS A 47 -0.98 13.26 -3.96
N ALA A 48 -0.35 14.16 -3.20
CA ALA A 48 0.36 15.30 -3.77
C ALA A 48 1.60 14.87 -4.59
N GLU A 49 2.36 13.88 -4.12
CA GLU A 49 3.54 13.35 -4.81
C GLU A 49 3.18 12.64 -6.13
N TYR A 50 2.19 11.75 -6.07
CA TYR A 50 1.83 10.93 -7.23
C TYR A 50 0.91 11.67 -8.21
N ASP A 51 0.17 12.69 -7.77
CA ASP A 51 -0.84 13.40 -8.57
C ASP A 51 -1.77 12.44 -9.36
N PRO A 52 -2.52 11.56 -8.67
CA PRO A 52 -3.38 10.59 -9.32
C PRO A 52 -4.61 11.28 -9.94
N LEU A 53 -4.81 11.12 -11.25
CA LEU A 53 -5.89 11.77 -11.98
C LEU A 53 -7.15 10.91 -12.02
N THR A 54 -6.98 9.60 -12.21
CA THR A 54 -8.10 8.66 -12.29
C THR A 54 -8.40 8.02 -10.95
N ASP A 55 -9.65 7.59 -10.75
CA ASP A 55 -10.02 6.84 -9.54
C ASP A 55 -9.16 5.59 -9.35
N HIS A 56 -8.76 4.92 -10.44
CA HIS A 56 -7.90 3.74 -10.38
C HIS A 56 -6.52 4.07 -9.80
N GLU A 57 -5.94 5.21 -10.20
CA GLU A 57 -4.66 5.69 -9.68
C GLU A 57 -4.80 6.12 -8.21
N LYS A 58 -5.85 6.88 -7.86
CA LYS A 58 -6.12 7.32 -6.48
C LYS A 58 -6.17 6.14 -5.51
N LEU A 59 -6.82 5.08 -5.94
CA LEU A 59 -6.97 3.86 -5.16
C LEU A 59 -5.66 3.06 -5.03
N LEU A 60 -4.80 3.07 -6.05
CA LEU A 60 -3.47 2.49 -5.94
C LEU A 60 -2.60 3.30 -4.96
N VAL A 61 -2.70 4.63 -4.98
CA VAL A 61 -2.03 5.52 -4.03
C VAL A 61 -2.52 5.26 -2.60
N ASP A 62 -3.83 5.12 -2.39
CA ASP A 62 -4.40 4.76 -1.08
C ASP A 62 -3.85 3.43 -0.54
N HIS A 63 -3.78 2.41 -1.40
CA HIS A 63 -3.20 1.12 -1.03
C HIS A 63 -1.69 1.21 -0.72
N ILE A 64 -0.94 2.03 -1.46
CA ILE A 64 0.48 2.31 -1.19
C ILE A 64 0.61 2.95 0.19
N ALA A 65 -0.22 3.95 0.51
CA ALA A 65 -0.24 4.61 1.81
C ALA A 65 -0.47 3.60 2.95
N ILE A 66 -1.45 2.70 2.81
CA ILE A 66 -1.71 1.65 3.81
C ILE A 66 -0.50 0.76 4.02
N GLN A 67 0.12 0.27 2.93
CA GLN A 67 1.25 -0.64 3.05
C GLN A 67 2.47 0.04 3.71
N HIS A 68 2.77 1.28 3.35
CA HIS A 68 3.82 2.05 4.02
C HIS A 68 3.50 2.29 5.50
N PHE A 69 2.26 2.60 5.85
CA PHE A 69 1.89 2.82 7.25
C PHE A 69 1.95 1.53 8.07
N ARG A 70 1.62 0.37 7.47
CA ARG A 70 1.84 -0.94 8.09
C ARG A 70 3.31 -1.19 8.35
N LEU A 71 4.19 -0.83 7.41
CA LEU A 71 5.63 -0.94 7.58
C LEU A 71 6.16 -0.01 8.69
N TYR A 72 5.70 1.23 8.73
CA TYR A 72 5.99 2.18 9.81
C TYR A 72 5.60 1.60 11.19
N ARG A 73 4.39 1.04 11.31
CA ARG A 73 3.95 0.40 12.57
C ARG A 73 4.78 -0.83 12.91
N LEU A 74 5.19 -1.61 11.92
CA LEU A 74 6.04 -2.79 12.11
C LEU A 74 7.40 -2.39 12.71
N TYR A 75 8.09 -1.41 12.12
CA TYR A 75 9.36 -0.92 12.65
C TYR A 75 9.22 -0.29 14.05
N ARG A 76 8.09 0.38 14.32
CA ARG A 76 7.82 0.90 15.66
C ARG A 76 7.66 -0.22 16.70
N LEU A 77 7.00 -1.31 16.34
CA LEU A 77 6.86 -2.49 17.21
C LEU A 77 8.19 -3.21 17.42
N GLU A 78 8.98 -3.35 16.36
CA GLU A 78 10.33 -3.91 16.42
C GLU A 78 11.21 -3.11 17.40
N TYR A 79 11.27 -1.79 17.25
CA TYR A 79 12.01 -0.89 18.15
C TYR A 79 11.56 -1.02 19.61
N GLN A 80 10.24 -1.07 19.85
CA GLN A 80 9.68 -1.25 21.20
C GLN A 80 10.04 -2.61 21.81
N SER A 81 10.09 -3.67 20.98
CA SER A 81 10.45 -5.01 21.44
C SER A 81 11.93 -5.08 21.86
N THR A 82 12.84 -4.53 21.07
CA THR A 82 14.28 -4.48 21.37
C THR A 82 14.58 -3.64 22.62
N ASN A 83 13.91 -2.49 22.78
CA ASN A 83 14.10 -1.61 23.95
C ASN A 83 13.52 -2.15 25.26
N ARG A 84 12.54 -3.07 25.21
CA ARG A 84 12.05 -3.72 26.44
C ARG A 84 13.05 -4.76 26.94
N SER A 85 13.75 -5.42 26.04
CA SER A 85 14.74 -6.45 26.37
C SER A 85 15.98 -5.89 27.07
N THR A 86 16.33 -4.63 26.82
CA THR A 86 17.40 -3.94 27.55
C THR A 86 17.00 -3.50 28.96
N ARG A 87 15.69 -3.41 29.25
CA ARG A 87 15.14 -2.88 30.50
C ARG A 87 14.53 -3.93 31.43
N ALA A 88 14.22 -5.11 30.90
CA ALA A 88 13.66 -6.23 31.64
C ALA A 88 14.56 -7.46 31.52
N SER A 89 15.53 -7.58 32.42
CA SER A 89 16.42 -8.74 32.57
C SER A 89 15.70 -10.04 33.03
N HIS A 90 14.36 -10.12 32.99
CA HIS A 90 13.61 -11.23 33.60
C HIS A 90 12.41 -11.80 32.81
N ILE A 91 12.22 -11.51 31.52
CA ILE A 91 11.13 -12.17 30.74
C ILE A 91 11.73 -13.26 29.83
N ARG A 92 11.34 -14.52 30.12
CA ARG A 92 11.82 -15.79 29.54
C ARG A 92 11.34 -16.10 28.11
N GLU A 93 10.84 -15.13 27.34
CA GLU A 93 10.51 -15.38 25.92
C GLU A 93 11.58 -14.75 25.03
N SER A 94 12.31 -15.60 24.32
CA SER A 94 13.26 -15.19 23.28
C SER A 94 12.57 -14.25 22.30
N ILE A 95 13.21 -13.13 21.96
CA ILE A 95 12.69 -12.14 20.99
C ILE A 95 12.76 -12.70 19.56
N ILE A 96 13.56 -13.75 19.34
CA ILE A 96 13.87 -14.36 18.03
C ILE A 96 12.60 -14.71 17.22
N PRO A 97 11.54 -15.35 17.78
CA PRO A 97 10.32 -15.65 17.04
C PRO A 97 9.52 -14.39 16.63
N HIS A 98 9.65 -13.30 17.38
CA HIS A 98 9.01 -12.03 17.02
C HIS A 98 9.75 -11.35 15.87
N LEU A 99 11.09 -11.42 15.84
CA LEU A 99 11.91 -10.91 14.74
C LEU A 99 11.67 -11.66 13.43
N ASP A 100 11.60 -13.00 13.45
CA ASP A 100 11.26 -13.78 12.26
C ASP A 100 9.84 -13.44 11.75
N ARG A 101 8.87 -13.29 12.66
CA ARG A 101 7.52 -12.85 12.30
C ARG A 101 7.55 -11.45 11.68
N PHE A 102 8.33 -10.51 12.22
CA PHE A 102 8.47 -9.16 11.66
C PHE A 102 9.10 -9.20 10.27
N SER A 103 10.19 -9.94 10.08
CA SER A 103 10.86 -10.09 8.79
C SER A 103 9.94 -10.67 7.69
N ARG A 104 9.11 -11.66 8.03
CA ARG A 104 8.10 -12.22 7.10
C ARG A 104 7.02 -11.19 6.74
N TYR A 105 6.57 -10.40 7.71
CA TYR A 105 5.59 -9.34 7.47
C TYR A 105 6.18 -8.24 6.59
N ASP A 106 7.41 -7.81 6.85
CA ASP A 106 8.13 -6.84 6.03
C ASP A 106 8.27 -7.35 4.58
N SER A 107 8.80 -8.56 4.40
CA SER A 107 8.92 -9.20 3.08
C SER A 107 7.57 -9.26 2.32
N ARG A 108 6.47 -9.53 3.02
CA ARG A 108 5.13 -9.55 2.43
C ARG A 108 4.69 -8.15 2.00
N ILE A 109 4.86 -7.15 2.87
CA ILE A 109 4.51 -5.76 2.59
C ILE A 109 5.35 -5.22 1.43
N GLY A 110 6.66 -5.48 1.42
CA GLY A 110 7.57 -5.09 0.35
C GLY A 110 7.20 -5.68 -1.01
N ARG A 111 6.78 -6.95 -1.06
CA ARG A 111 6.24 -7.55 -2.30
C ARG A 111 4.95 -6.86 -2.76
N GLN A 112 4.05 -6.54 -1.83
CA GLN A 112 2.79 -5.85 -2.15
C GLN A 112 3.05 -4.43 -2.67
N LEU A 113 3.92 -3.66 -2.03
CA LEU A 113 4.35 -2.33 -2.48
C LEU A 113 4.91 -2.38 -3.89
N ARG A 114 5.83 -3.30 -4.18
CA ARG A 114 6.40 -3.46 -5.53
C ARG A 114 5.33 -3.69 -6.59
N VAL A 115 4.32 -4.52 -6.31
CA VAL A 115 3.21 -4.76 -7.22
C VAL A 115 2.35 -3.51 -7.42
N LEU A 116 2.09 -2.74 -6.36
CA LEU A 116 1.30 -1.52 -6.43
C LEU A 116 2.01 -0.42 -7.23
N HIS A 117 3.30 -0.16 -6.96
CA HIS A 117 4.10 0.79 -7.74
C HIS A 117 4.19 0.39 -9.21
N ASN A 118 4.45 -0.88 -9.52
CA ASN A 118 4.51 -1.34 -10.92
C ASN A 118 3.18 -1.13 -11.65
N ARG A 119 2.05 -1.34 -10.97
CA ARG A 119 0.72 -1.07 -11.54
C ARG A 119 0.49 0.42 -11.77
N LEU A 120 0.83 1.26 -10.79
CA LEU A 120 0.68 2.71 -10.91
C LEU A 120 1.55 3.27 -12.05
N ASN A 121 2.82 2.87 -12.10
CA ASN A 121 3.75 3.24 -13.17
C ASN A 121 3.24 2.79 -14.55
N SER A 122 2.68 1.59 -14.65
CA SER A 122 2.10 1.10 -15.91
C SER A 122 0.92 1.98 -16.38
N LEU A 123 0.11 2.51 -15.47
CA LEU A 123 -0.97 3.45 -15.82
C LEU A 123 -0.40 4.79 -16.29
N TYR A 124 0.62 5.31 -15.60
CA TYR A 124 1.27 6.57 -15.98
C TYR A 124 1.92 6.50 -17.36
N VAL A 125 2.64 5.42 -17.65
CA VAL A 125 3.20 5.17 -18.98
C VAL A 125 2.10 5.06 -20.03
N SER A 126 1.04 4.30 -19.75
CA SER A 126 -0.09 4.15 -20.68
C SER A 126 -0.76 5.49 -20.99
N ARG A 127 -0.94 6.32 -19.97
CA ARG A 127 -1.53 7.66 -20.08
C ARG A 127 -0.64 8.61 -20.88
N LYS A 128 0.67 8.63 -20.60
CA LYS A 128 1.65 9.42 -21.34
C LYS A 128 1.65 9.04 -22.82
N ASN A 129 1.65 7.75 -23.13
CA ASN A 129 1.63 7.26 -24.50
C ASN A 129 0.32 7.61 -25.22
N TYR A 130 -0.82 7.51 -24.54
CA TYR A 130 -2.11 7.92 -25.09
C TYR A 130 -2.15 9.42 -25.41
N SER A 131 -1.62 10.23 -24.49
CA SER A 131 -1.49 11.68 -24.67
C SER A 131 -0.65 12.01 -25.91
N LEU A 132 0.57 11.45 -26.00
CA LEU A 132 1.48 11.65 -27.15
C LEU A 132 0.85 11.24 -28.48
N ASN A 133 0.20 10.07 -28.54
CA ASN A 133 -0.47 9.61 -29.77
C ASN A 133 -1.65 10.50 -30.17
N THR A 134 -2.36 11.11 -29.21
CA THR A 134 -3.47 12.03 -29.51
C THR A 134 -2.98 13.33 -30.13
N PHE A 135 -1.78 13.78 -29.77
CA PHE A 135 -1.16 14.98 -30.37
C PHE A 135 -0.63 14.71 -31.79
N LEU A 136 -0.07 13.52 -32.05
CA LEU A 136 0.47 13.16 -33.37
C LEU A 136 -0.58 12.88 -34.45
N VAL A 137 -1.84 12.65 -34.08
CA VAL A 137 -2.95 12.38 -35.04
C VAL A 137 -3.67 13.68 -35.46
N LYS A 138 -3.29 14.82 -34.86
CA LYS A 138 -3.92 16.13 -35.14
C LYS A 138 -3.10 17.03 -36.07
N GLU A 139 -2.02 16.52 -36.67
CA GLU A 139 -1.26 17.16 -37.75
C GLU A 139 -1.46 16.38 -39.06
#